data_AF-A0A6P0TLA2-F1
#
_entry.id   AF-A0A6P0TLA2-F1
#
_cell.length_a   1.000
_cell.length_b   1.000
_cell.length_c   1.000
_cell.angle_alpha   90.00
_cell.angle_beta   90.00
_cell.angle_gamma   90.00
#
_symmetry.space_group_name_H-M   'P 1'
#
loop_
_entity.id
_entity.type
_entity.pdbx_description
1 polymer ?
#
loop_
_entity_poly.entity_id
_entity_poly.type
_entity_poly.pdbx_seq_one_letter_code
_entity_poly.pdbx_strand_id
1 'polypeptide(L)'
;MLLALILLITFMVSVYLGDRLAQRGITADNALQHYQHQVYGIGLGLLSLGIMFGIVLTAGRHSPWVPSFLLLYTGAHFWHGMVLVCGVAAGLLLGLEWPGRKESKRLQQLGLFLVMSGAAIAFLFHQGQPIAHLITESRMVEGVILQTTPYSCSAAAIATLHRQVNPQADTTEFEVAQLAGTSRQGTNTLGEIRAMEQLGLAPEYRRNLAIADLINRNQFAVLHVIENVDAARIQHAIALLSIDPPAETLTVANPLYGIQVKSFADMDDYWLREAVFVTTDSKIPDFSKQLLMKALHQLPDRPLLTVHC
;
A
#
# COMPACT_ATOMS: atom_id res chain seq x y z
N MET A 1 -16.97 -11.67 -2.56
CA MET A 1 -18.31 -12.17 -2.16
C MET A 1 -18.71 -11.69 -0.76
N LEU A 2 -17.92 -11.95 0.29
CA LEU A 2 -18.26 -11.55 1.67
C LEU A 2 -18.53 -10.04 1.84
N LEU A 3 -17.65 -9.16 1.32
CA LEU A 3 -17.86 -7.71 1.42
C LEU A 3 -19.20 -7.27 0.81
N ALA A 4 -19.56 -7.81 -0.36
CA ALA A 4 -20.82 -7.47 -1.03
C ALA A 4 -22.03 -7.90 -0.19
N LEU A 5 -21.96 -9.06 0.47
CA LEU A 5 -23.00 -9.52 1.39
C LEU A 5 -23.12 -8.60 2.62
N ILE A 6 -21.99 -8.25 3.25
CA ILE A 6 -21.97 -7.33 4.40
C ILE A 6 -22.55 -5.98 3.99
N LEU A 7 -22.13 -5.44 2.84
CA LEU A 7 -22.63 -4.18 2.30
C LEU A 7 -24.15 -4.23 2.03
N LEU A 8 -24.65 -5.33 1.47
CA LEU A 8 -26.08 -5.49 1.23
C LEU A 8 -26.86 -5.53 2.55
N ILE A 9 -26.38 -6.29 3.54
CA ILE A 9 -27.02 -6.39 4.86
C ILE A 9 -27.03 -5.02 5.55
N THR A 10 -25.89 -4.33 5.61
CA THR A 10 -25.80 -3.01 6.25
C THR A 10 -26.67 -1.99 5.53
N PHE A 11 -26.69 -1.99 4.21
CA PHE A 11 -27.58 -1.16 3.41
C PHE A 11 -29.06 -1.41 3.76
N MET A 12 -29.51 -2.67 3.76
CA MET A 12 -30.89 -3.03 4.05
C MET A 12 -31.31 -2.66 5.47
N VAL A 13 -30.42 -2.87 6.45
CA VAL A 13 -30.64 -2.45 7.85
C VAL A 13 -30.78 -0.93 7.93
N SER A 14 -29.92 -0.19 7.23
CA SER A 14 -30.00 1.28 7.18
C SER A 14 -31.28 1.78 6.51
N VAL A 15 -31.73 1.15 5.42
CA VAL A 15 -33.02 1.47 4.79
C VAL A 15 -34.17 1.25 5.77
N TYR A 16 -34.20 0.10 6.45
CA TYR A 16 -35.21 -0.19 7.46
C TYR A 16 -35.21 0.84 8.60
N LEU A 17 -34.03 1.22 9.10
CA LEU A 17 -33.89 2.24 10.13
C LEU A 17 -34.38 3.61 9.64
N GLY A 18 -34.04 4.00 8.42
CA GLY A 18 -34.49 5.25 7.80
C GLY A 18 -36.01 5.31 7.65
N ASP A 19 -36.63 4.23 7.16
CA ASP A 19 -38.09 4.13 7.03
C ASP A 19 -38.78 4.23 8.40
N ARG A 20 -38.26 3.56 9.44
CA ARG A 20 -38.78 3.66 10.81
C ARG A 20 -38.68 5.08 11.38
N LEU A 21 -37.62 5.82 11.07
CA LEU A 21 -37.48 7.23 11.46
C LEU A 21 -38.49 8.10 10.71
N ALA A 22 -38.68 7.87 9.41
CA ALA A 22 -39.65 8.59 8.60
C ALA A 22 -41.10 8.34 9.06
N GLN A 23 -41.45 7.11 9.46
CA GLN A 23 -42.74 6.78 10.06
C GLN A 23 -43.01 7.53 11.38
N ARG A 24 -41.96 7.98 12.07
CA ARG A 24 -42.06 8.84 13.27
C ARG A 24 -42.12 10.33 12.94
N GLY A 25 -42.25 10.69 11.66
CA GLY A 25 -42.26 12.07 11.19
C GLY A 25 -40.88 12.71 11.08
N ILE A 26 -39.79 11.94 11.23
CA ILE A 26 -38.43 12.45 11.07
C ILE A 26 -38.07 12.40 9.57
N THR A 27 -38.02 13.55 8.93
CA THR A 27 -37.49 13.74 7.57
C THR A 27 -36.11 14.40 7.64
N ALA A 28 -35.33 14.43 6.55
CA ALA A 28 -34.05 15.16 6.56
C ALA A 28 -34.24 16.65 6.92
N ASP A 29 -35.27 17.29 6.34
CA ASP A 29 -35.60 18.69 6.62
C ASP A 29 -36.04 18.91 8.07
N ASN A 30 -36.92 18.04 8.59
CA ASN A 30 -37.43 18.15 9.95
C ASN A 30 -36.34 17.84 10.99
N ALA A 31 -35.48 16.86 10.71
CA ALA A 31 -34.33 16.52 11.55
C ALA A 31 -33.38 17.71 11.69
N LEU A 32 -33.12 18.43 10.58
CA LEU A 32 -32.29 19.62 10.60
C LEU A 32 -32.94 20.81 11.31
N GLN A 33 -34.27 20.95 11.27
CA GLN A 33 -34.98 22.06 11.92
C GLN A 33 -35.22 21.85 13.42
N HIS A 34 -35.73 20.67 13.82
CA HIS A 34 -36.17 20.42 15.20
C HIS A 34 -35.12 19.67 16.02
N TYR A 35 -34.23 18.91 15.38
CA TYR A 35 -33.19 18.13 16.03
C TYR A 35 -31.79 18.65 15.67
N GLN A 36 -31.69 19.93 15.28
CA GLN A 36 -30.46 20.55 14.79
C GLN A 36 -29.25 20.29 15.70
N HIS A 37 -29.41 20.50 17.02
CA HIS A 37 -28.34 20.25 17.99
C HIS A 37 -27.90 18.78 18.05
N GLN A 38 -28.83 17.83 17.93
CA GLN A 38 -28.52 16.40 17.96
C GLN A 38 -27.86 15.97 16.66
N VAL A 39 -28.37 16.41 15.51
CA VAL A 39 -27.80 16.14 14.19
C VAL A 39 -26.39 16.71 14.10
N TYR A 40 -26.16 17.95 14.56
CA TYR A 40 -24.80 18.50 14.64
C TYR A 40 -23.93 17.79 15.66
N GLY A 41 -24.46 17.38 16.81
CA GLY A 41 -23.70 16.61 17.79
C GLY A 41 -23.21 15.27 17.23
N ILE A 42 -24.10 14.53 16.56
CA ILE A 42 -23.77 13.27 15.88
C ILE A 42 -22.80 13.54 14.72
N GLY A 43 -23.08 14.52 13.88
CA GLY A 43 -22.24 14.88 12.74
C GLY A 43 -20.83 15.29 13.16
N LEU A 44 -20.72 16.13 14.19
CA LEU A 44 -19.45 16.53 14.77
C LEU A 44 -18.73 15.33 15.41
N GLY A 45 -19.45 14.48 16.14
CA GLY A 45 -18.88 13.25 16.70
C GLY A 45 -18.33 12.31 15.64
N LEU A 46 -19.07 12.07 14.55
CA LEU A 46 -18.61 11.26 13.41
C LEU A 46 -17.44 11.91 12.68
N LEU A 47 -17.49 13.23 12.48
CA LEU A 47 -16.39 13.98 11.86
C LEU A 47 -15.13 13.91 12.73
N SER A 48 -15.24 14.12 14.04
CA SER A 48 -14.15 14.00 15.00
C SER A 48 -13.58 12.58 15.02
N LEU A 49 -14.44 11.56 14.98
CA LEU A 49 -14.00 10.17 14.90
C LEU A 49 -13.25 9.88 13.59
N GLY A 50 -13.78 10.38 12.46
CA GLY A 50 -13.14 10.26 11.15
C GLY A 50 -11.80 10.97 11.07
N ILE A 51 -11.71 12.20 11.60
CA ILE A 51 -10.46 12.96 11.71
C ILE A 51 -9.47 12.23 12.62
N MET A 52 -9.90 11.79 13.80
CA MET A 52 -9.04 11.06 14.73
C MET A 52 -8.52 9.77 14.10
N PHE A 53 -9.37 9.03 13.38
CA PHE A 53 -8.96 7.85 12.64
C PHE A 53 -7.96 8.19 11.52
N GLY A 54 -8.20 9.26 10.76
CA GLY A 54 -7.26 9.76 9.76
C GLY A 54 -5.91 10.18 10.34
N ILE A 55 -5.90 10.83 11.52
CA ILE A 55 -4.68 11.19 12.25
C ILE A 55 -3.96 9.92 12.72
N VAL A 56 -4.67 8.93 13.26
CA VAL A 56 -4.06 7.65 13.66
C VAL A 56 -3.47 6.93 12.44
N LEU A 57 -4.09 7.00 11.27
CA LEU A 57 -3.52 6.39 10.06
C LEU A 57 -2.32 7.15 9.49
N THR A 58 -2.27 8.46 9.64
CA THR A 58 -1.20 9.32 9.10
C THR A 58 -0.08 9.52 10.11
N ALA A 59 -0.36 10.15 11.25
CA ALA A 59 0.60 10.38 12.33
C ALA A 59 0.95 9.10 13.09
N GLY A 60 0.03 8.12 13.17
CA GLY A 60 0.30 6.86 13.86
C GLY A 60 1.38 6.01 13.19
N ARG A 61 1.63 6.18 11.87
CA ARG A 61 2.76 5.54 11.17
C ARG A 61 4.09 5.81 11.84
N HIS A 62 4.31 7.05 12.27
CA HIS A 62 5.52 7.47 12.98
C HIS A 62 5.43 7.32 14.50
N SER A 63 4.24 7.04 15.04
CA SER A 63 4.05 6.90 16.48
C SER A 63 4.52 5.52 16.97
N PRO A 64 5.42 5.46 17.96
CA PRO A 64 5.83 4.18 18.56
C PRO A 64 4.69 3.52 19.36
N TRP A 65 3.68 4.29 19.75
CA TRP A 65 2.59 3.84 20.63
C TRP A 65 1.51 3.02 19.92
N VAL A 66 1.37 3.18 18.60
CA VAL A 66 0.35 2.45 17.84
C VAL A 66 0.92 1.11 17.38
N PRO A 67 0.43 -0.06 17.79
CA PRO A 67 1.01 -1.32 17.38
C PRO A 67 1.03 -1.50 15.85
N SER A 68 2.13 -2.01 15.30
CA SER A 68 2.29 -2.18 13.84
C SER A 68 1.17 -3.02 13.22
N PHE A 69 0.73 -4.09 13.90
CA PHE A 69 -0.36 -4.92 13.39
C PHE A 69 -1.65 -4.11 13.18
N LEU A 70 -1.96 -3.17 14.08
CA LEU A 70 -3.16 -2.35 13.97
C LEU A 70 -3.10 -1.49 12.71
N LEU A 71 -1.95 -0.85 12.45
CA LEU A 71 -1.74 -0.03 11.25
C LEU A 71 -1.81 -0.85 9.96
N LEU A 72 -1.22 -2.04 9.95
CA LEU A 72 -1.26 -2.95 8.81
C LEU A 72 -2.68 -3.39 8.48
N TYR A 73 -3.45 -3.81 9.50
CA TYR A 73 -4.84 -4.24 9.32
C TYR A 73 -5.76 -3.07 8.93
N THR A 74 -5.63 -1.91 9.60
CA THR A 74 -6.46 -0.75 9.25
C THR A 74 -6.14 -0.24 7.85
N GLY A 75 -4.87 -0.19 7.45
CA GLY A 75 -4.46 0.15 6.09
C GLY A 75 -5.01 -0.82 5.04
N ALA A 76 -4.91 -2.13 5.27
CA ALA A 76 -5.40 -3.15 4.35
C ALA A 76 -6.94 -3.13 4.20
N HIS A 77 -7.68 -2.75 5.25
CA HIS A 77 -9.14 -2.77 5.27
C HIS A 77 -9.80 -1.39 5.18
N PHE A 78 -9.03 -0.31 5.08
CA PHE A 78 -9.52 1.07 5.07
C PHE A 78 -10.64 1.28 4.05
N TRP A 79 -10.40 0.87 2.80
CA TRP A 79 -11.36 1.07 1.72
C TRP A 79 -12.66 0.29 1.91
N HIS A 80 -12.59 -0.92 2.50
CA HIS A 80 -13.77 -1.72 2.84
C HIS A 80 -14.65 -0.95 3.83
N GLY A 81 -14.04 -0.33 4.83
CA GLY A 81 -14.71 0.54 5.79
C GLY A 81 -15.40 1.72 5.10
N MET A 82 -14.71 2.40 4.18
CA MET A 82 -15.29 3.52 3.42
C MET A 82 -16.51 3.11 2.60
N VAL A 83 -16.44 1.98 1.89
CA VAL A 83 -17.58 1.47 1.11
C VAL A 83 -18.78 1.14 2.01
N LEU A 84 -18.54 0.54 3.19
CA LEU A 84 -19.61 0.25 4.16
C LEU A 84 -20.24 1.53 4.71
N VAL A 85 -19.45 2.56 5.04
CA VAL A 85 -19.96 3.86 5.51
C VAL A 85 -20.82 4.52 4.44
N CYS A 86 -20.36 4.54 3.18
CA CYS A 86 -21.16 5.06 2.06
C CYS A 86 -22.46 4.28 1.87
N GLY A 87 -22.42 2.95 1.96
CA GLY A 87 -23.61 2.10 1.88
C GLY A 87 -24.60 2.37 3.01
N VAL A 88 -24.12 2.51 4.24
CA VAL A 88 -24.96 2.84 5.41
C VAL A 88 -25.63 4.19 5.22
N ALA A 89 -24.88 5.23 4.83
CA ALA A 89 -25.41 6.56 4.60
C ALA A 89 -26.46 6.57 3.49
N ALA A 90 -26.20 5.88 2.38
CA ALA A 90 -27.13 5.78 1.26
C ALA A 90 -28.40 5.01 1.60
N GLY A 91 -28.29 3.89 2.32
CA GLY A 91 -29.45 3.14 2.77
C GLY A 91 -30.31 3.97 3.72
N LEU A 92 -29.69 4.66 4.69
CA LEU A 92 -30.40 5.47 5.67
C LEU A 92 -31.19 6.60 5.01
N LEU A 93 -30.55 7.34 4.11
CA LEU A 93 -31.19 8.45 3.38
C LEU A 93 -32.28 7.97 2.44
N LEU A 94 -32.08 6.83 1.78
CA LEU A 94 -33.13 6.21 0.95
C LEU A 94 -34.37 5.89 1.80
N GLY A 95 -34.19 5.24 2.97
CA GLY A 95 -35.30 4.94 3.88
C GLY A 95 -36.00 6.20 4.41
N LEU A 96 -35.24 7.24 4.76
CA LEU A 96 -35.78 8.51 5.28
C LEU A 96 -36.62 9.26 4.25
N GLU A 97 -36.17 9.30 2.99
CA GLU A 97 -36.79 10.12 1.95
C GLU A 97 -37.85 9.36 1.13
N TRP A 98 -37.89 8.04 1.19
CA TRP A 98 -38.82 7.20 0.43
C TRP A 98 -40.31 7.55 0.66
N PRO A 99 -40.80 7.76 1.89
CA PRO A 99 -42.21 8.14 2.10
C PRO A 99 -42.58 9.48 1.45
N GLY A 100 -41.60 10.37 1.27
CA GLY A 100 -41.72 11.68 0.61
C GLY A 100 -41.71 11.64 -0.91
N ARG A 101 -41.72 10.46 -1.56
CA ARG A 101 -41.59 10.31 -3.03
C ARG A 101 -42.58 11.10 -3.89
N LYS A 102 -43.69 11.58 -3.32
CA LYS A 102 -44.68 12.42 -4.02
C LYS A 102 -44.22 13.88 -4.16
N GLU A 103 -43.26 14.32 -3.33
CA GLU A 103 -42.72 15.67 -3.38
C GLU A 103 -41.52 15.74 -4.32
N SER A 104 -41.68 16.46 -5.44
CA SER A 104 -40.66 16.55 -6.49
C SER A 104 -39.29 17.02 -5.95
N LYS A 105 -39.26 17.99 -5.03
CA LYS A 105 -38.02 18.50 -4.43
C LYS A 105 -37.25 17.44 -3.65
N ARG A 106 -37.95 16.69 -2.78
CA ARG A 106 -37.36 15.60 -1.98
C ARG A 106 -36.85 14.48 -2.87
N LEU A 107 -37.60 14.13 -3.92
CA LEU A 107 -37.18 13.14 -4.91
C LEU A 107 -35.94 13.60 -5.69
N GLN A 108 -35.85 14.88 -6.07
CA GLN A 108 -34.68 15.45 -6.73
C GLN A 108 -33.44 15.43 -5.82
N GLN A 109 -33.58 15.79 -4.55
CA GLN A 109 -32.50 15.74 -3.56
C GLN A 109 -32.01 14.30 -3.33
N LEU A 110 -32.94 13.36 -3.15
CA LEU A 110 -32.62 11.93 -3.03
C LEU A 110 -31.91 11.42 -4.28
N GLY A 111 -32.41 11.77 -5.47
CA GLY A 111 -31.79 11.40 -6.74
C GLY A 111 -30.36 11.91 -6.86
N LEU A 112 -30.12 13.19 -6.56
CA LEU A 112 -28.78 13.77 -6.56
C LEU A 112 -27.85 13.06 -5.57
N PHE A 113 -28.33 12.80 -4.35
CA PHE A 113 -27.54 12.11 -3.34
C PHE A 113 -27.16 10.69 -3.76
N LEU A 114 -28.11 9.93 -4.32
CA LEU A 114 -27.87 8.57 -4.80
C LEU A 114 -26.89 8.55 -5.97
N VAL A 115 -26.97 9.52 -6.89
CA VAL A 115 -26.00 9.67 -8.00
C VAL A 115 -24.60 9.93 -7.46
N MET A 116 -24.45 10.89 -6.54
CA MET A 116 -23.14 11.22 -5.95
C MET A 116 -22.56 10.05 -5.15
N SER A 117 -23.38 9.39 -4.33
CA SER A 117 -22.96 8.22 -3.54
C SER A 117 -22.62 7.03 -4.44
N GLY A 118 -23.42 6.80 -5.48
CA GLY A 118 -23.17 5.76 -6.47
C GLY A 118 -21.85 5.99 -7.22
N ALA A 119 -21.58 7.23 -7.64
CA ALA A 119 -20.30 7.59 -8.27
C ALA A 119 -19.11 7.39 -7.32
N ALA A 120 -19.22 7.79 -6.06
CA ALA A 120 -18.17 7.59 -5.05
C ALA A 120 -17.91 6.09 -4.79
N ILE A 121 -18.97 5.29 -4.62
CA ILE A 121 -18.87 3.84 -4.45
C ILE A 121 -18.25 3.18 -5.69
N ALA A 122 -18.69 3.55 -6.90
CA ALA A 122 -18.14 3.04 -8.14
C ALA A 122 -16.64 3.37 -8.29
N PHE A 123 -16.24 4.59 -7.93
CA PHE A 123 -14.84 4.98 -7.88
C PHE A 123 -14.04 4.12 -6.89
N LEU A 124 -14.54 3.90 -5.67
CA LEU A 124 -13.89 3.04 -4.67
C LEU A 124 -13.74 1.59 -5.16
N PHE A 125 -14.79 1.03 -5.78
CA PHE A 125 -14.73 -0.31 -6.38
C PHE A 125 -13.75 -0.39 -7.54
N HIS A 126 -13.68 0.65 -8.38
CA HIS A 126 -12.69 0.73 -9.45
C HIS A 126 -11.28 0.70 -8.89
N GLN A 127 -11.00 1.50 -7.86
CA GLN A 127 -9.71 1.54 -7.18
C GLN A 127 -9.33 0.20 -6.54
N GLY A 128 -10.31 -0.55 -6.01
CA GLY A 128 -10.11 -1.88 -5.43
C GLY A 128 -9.96 -3.03 -6.42
N GLN A 129 -10.10 -2.81 -7.74
CA GLN A 129 -9.95 -3.89 -8.72
C GLN A 129 -8.51 -4.40 -8.78
N PRO A 130 -8.31 -5.72 -8.88
CA PRO A 130 -6.97 -6.30 -9.04
C PRO A 130 -6.34 -5.89 -10.36
N ILE A 131 -5.03 -5.65 -10.36
CA ILE A 131 -4.30 -5.16 -11.55
C ILE A 131 -3.66 -6.27 -12.38
N ALA A 132 -3.75 -7.54 -11.97
CA ALA A 132 -3.03 -8.64 -12.62
C ALA A 132 -3.27 -8.70 -14.15
N HIS A 133 -4.51 -8.39 -14.59
CA HIS A 133 -4.87 -8.33 -16.01
C HIS A 133 -4.29 -7.14 -16.79
N LEU A 134 -3.74 -6.13 -16.10
CA LEU A 134 -3.10 -4.95 -16.69
C LEU A 134 -1.58 -5.10 -16.81
N ILE A 135 -1.00 -6.07 -16.09
CA ILE A 135 0.44 -6.34 -16.11
C ILE A 135 0.77 -7.01 -17.44
N THR A 136 1.74 -6.43 -18.13
CA THR A 136 2.26 -6.97 -19.40
C THR A 136 3.50 -7.82 -19.14
N GLU A 137 4.17 -8.29 -20.19
CA GLU A 137 5.40 -9.07 -20.04
C GLU A 137 6.44 -8.29 -19.20
N SER A 138 6.89 -8.92 -18.10
CA SER A 138 7.85 -8.31 -17.19
C SER A 138 9.14 -7.97 -17.92
N ARG A 139 9.55 -6.71 -17.83
CA ARG A 139 10.82 -6.24 -18.38
C ARG A 139 11.89 -6.29 -17.31
N MET A 140 13.09 -6.69 -17.70
CA MET A 140 14.24 -6.76 -16.81
C MET A 140 15.37 -5.88 -17.33
N VAL A 141 15.94 -5.07 -16.44
CA VAL A 141 17.13 -4.26 -16.70
C VAL A 141 18.11 -4.52 -15.57
N GLU A 142 19.31 -5.02 -15.89
CA GLU A 142 20.38 -5.28 -14.90
C GLU A 142 19.95 -6.17 -13.73
N GLY A 143 19.09 -7.16 -13.99
CA GLY A 143 18.55 -8.06 -12.94
C GLY A 143 17.38 -7.47 -12.14
N VAL A 144 17.01 -6.20 -12.37
CA VAL A 144 15.84 -5.55 -11.76
C VAL A 144 14.61 -5.79 -12.62
N ILE A 145 13.53 -6.26 -11.99
CA ILE A 145 12.21 -6.35 -12.62
C ILE A 145 11.60 -4.95 -12.58
N LEU A 146 11.30 -4.41 -13.76
CA LEU A 146 10.66 -3.11 -13.89
C LEU A 146 9.14 -3.26 -13.79
N GLN A 147 8.49 -2.26 -13.19
CA GLN A 147 7.03 -2.22 -13.13
C GLN A 147 6.45 -1.90 -14.51
N THR A 148 5.40 -2.61 -14.90
CA THR A 148 4.67 -2.36 -16.14
C THR A 148 3.41 -1.52 -15.93
N THR A 149 2.98 -1.35 -14.67
CA THR A 149 1.84 -0.50 -14.31
C THR A 149 2.22 0.53 -13.23
N PRO A 150 1.47 1.63 -13.08
CA PRO A 150 1.68 2.60 -12.00
C PRO A 150 1.41 2.06 -10.59
N TYR A 151 0.94 0.82 -10.46
CA TYR A 151 0.40 0.26 -9.21
C TYR A 151 1.23 -0.93 -8.68
N SER A 152 2.19 -1.42 -9.45
CA SER A 152 2.87 -2.71 -9.23
C SER A 152 4.31 -2.58 -8.72
N CYS A 153 4.70 -1.41 -8.19
CA CYS A 153 6.04 -1.17 -7.63
C CYS A 153 6.47 -2.24 -6.61
N SER A 154 5.65 -2.51 -5.60
CA SER A 154 5.96 -3.53 -4.60
C SER A 154 6.08 -4.92 -5.19
N ALA A 155 5.23 -5.27 -6.17
CA ALA A 155 5.27 -6.56 -6.83
C ALA A 155 6.58 -6.76 -7.60
N ALA A 156 7.00 -5.76 -8.37
CA ALA A 156 8.25 -5.75 -9.09
C ALA A 156 9.49 -5.77 -8.15
N ALA A 157 9.44 -5.00 -7.05
CA ALA A 157 10.50 -5.00 -6.03
C ALA A 157 10.65 -6.37 -5.36
N ILE A 158 9.55 -6.98 -4.93
CA ILE A 158 9.54 -8.32 -4.32
C ILE A 158 10.00 -9.39 -5.32
N ALA A 159 9.56 -9.33 -6.58
CA ALA A 159 10.01 -10.25 -7.61
C ALA A 159 11.54 -10.14 -7.83
N THR A 160 12.06 -8.91 -7.83
CA THR A 160 13.52 -8.66 -7.87
C THR A 160 14.23 -9.29 -6.69
N LEU A 161 13.73 -9.09 -5.46
CA LEU A 161 14.30 -9.69 -4.26
C LEU A 161 14.24 -11.22 -4.27
N HIS A 162 13.14 -11.81 -4.74
CA HIS A 162 13.01 -13.26 -4.81
C HIS A 162 14.06 -13.87 -5.73
N ARG A 163 14.31 -13.25 -6.89
CA ARG A 163 15.37 -13.67 -7.81
C ARG A 163 16.77 -13.40 -7.28
N GLN A 164 16.95 -12.35 -6.48
CA GLN A 164 18.22 -12.08 -5.81
C GLN A 164 18.54 -13.13 -4.76
N VAL A 165 17.53 -13.58 -4.01
CA VAL A 165 17.64 -14.62 -2.97
C VAL A 165 17.75 -16.02 -3.58
N ASN A 166 17.01 -16.27 -4.65
CA ASN A 166 17.00 -17.52 -5.40
C ASN A 166 17.28 -17.25 -6.89
N PRO A 167 18.55 -17.27 -7.32
CA PRO A 167 18.93 -16.96 -8.70
C PRO A 167 18.32 -17.86 -9.78
N GLN A 168 17.78 -19.03 -9.41
CA GLN A 168 17.09 -19.94 -10.33
C GLN A 168 15.59 -19.65 -10.44
N ALA A 169 15.04 -18.77 -9.61
CA ALA A 169 13.65 -18.37 -9.70
C ALA A 169 13.40 -17.52 -10.96
N ASP A 170 12.28 -17.78 -11.62
CA ASP A 170 11.77 -17.05 -12.78
C ASP A 170 10.58 -16.15 -12.43
N THR A 171 10.41 -15.85 -11.13
CA THR A 171 9.29 -15.07 -10.61
C THR A 171 9.13 -13.73 -11.32
N THR A 172 7.89 -13.44 -11.68
CA THR A 172 7.50 -12.28 -12.49
C THR A 172 6.75 -11.25 -11.66
N GLU A 173 6.66 -10.02 -12.18
CA GLU A 173 5.82 -8.97 -11.59
C GLU A 173 4.35 -9.44 -11.47
N PHE A 174 3.85 -10.13 -12.49
CA PHE A 174 2.47 -10.64 -12.55
C PHE A 174 2.18 -11.60 -11.40
N GLU A 175 3.05 -12.59 -11.21
CA GLU A 175 2.88 -13.61 -10.18
C GLU A 175 2.85 -12.98 -8.80
N VAL A 176 3.79 -12.07 -8.51
CA VAL A 176 3.81 -11.38 -7.21
C VAL A 176 2.61 -10.47 -7.02
N ALA A 177 2.16 -9.74 -8.05
CA ALA A 177 0.97 -8.90 -7.95
C ALA A 177 -0.29 -9.71 -7.65
N GLN A 178 -0.38 -10.94 -8.19
CA GLN A 178 -1.46 -11.87 -7.87
C GLN A 178 -1.37 -12.35 -6.42
N LEU A 179 -0.19 -12.77 -5.96
CA LEU A 179 0.04 -13.24 -4.58
C LEU A 179 -0.23 -12.13 -3.54
N ALA A 180 0.19 -10.90 -3.84
CA ALA A 180 0.04 -9.74 -2.97
C ALA A 180 -1.39 -9.16 -2.98
N GLY A 181 -2.22 -9.55 -3.96
CA GLY A 181 -3.53 -8.97 -4.19
C GLY A 181 -3.45 -7.49 -4.57
N THR A 182 -2.46 -7.11 -5.39
CA THR A 182 -2.25 -5.73 -5.82
C THR A 182 -3.47 -5.20 -6.57
N SER A 183 -3.89 -3.99 -6.21
CA SER A 183 -5.05 -3.29 -6.78
C SER A 183 -4.64 -1.98 -7.45
N ARG A 184 -5.59 -1.23 -8.00
CA ARG A 184 -5.32 0.13 -8.54
C ARG A 184 -4.97 1.15 -7.47
N GLN A 185 -5.11 0.82 -6.19
CA GLN A 185 -4.54 1.59 -5.08
C GLN A 185 -3.07 1.26 -4.80
N GLY A 186 -2.51 0.27 -5.50
CA GLY A 186 -1.20 -0.31 -5.23
C GLY A 186 -1.27 -1.54 -4.34
N THR A 187 -0.14 -1.85 -3.72
CA THR A 187 0.03 -2.98 -2.80
C THR A 187 0.12 -2.44 -1.37
N ASN A 188 -0.71 -2.94 -0.46
CA ASN A 188 -0.55 -2.64 0.96
C ASN A 188 0.52 -3.56 1.58
N THR A 189 1.18 -3.10 2.64
CA THR A 189 2.27 -3.84 3.31
C THR A 189 1.85 -5.24 3.80
N LEU A 190 0.59 -5.45 4.18
CA LEU A 190 0.10 -6.79 4.56
C LEU A 190 -0.01 -7.73 3.33
N GLY A 191 -0.25 -7.18 2.14
CA GLY A 191 -0.16 -7.89 0.87
C GLY A 191 1.29 -8.24 0.51
N GLU A 192 2.23 -7.31 0.73
CA GLU A 192 3.67 -7.57 0.55
C GLU A 192 4.16 -8.71 1.44
N ILE A 193 3.86 -8.66 2.74
CA ILE A 193 4.19 -9.72 3.70
C ILE A 193 3.62 -11.06 3.23
N ARG A 194 2.33 -11.12 2.87
CA ARG A 194 1.70 -12.36 2.41
C ARG A 194 2.31 -12.91 1.12
N ALA A 195 2.71 -12.05 0.19
CA ALA A 195 3.38 -12.48 -1.04
C ALA A 195 4.78 -13.02 -0.74
N MET A 196 5.55 -12.31 0.07
CA MET A 196 6.90 -12.72 0.49
C MET A 196 6.87 -14.04 1.30
N GLU A 197 5.87 -14.24 2.17
CA GLU A 197 5.66 -15.52 2.86
C GLU A 197 5.42 -16.68 1.87
N GLN A 198 4.54 -16.47 0.89
CA GLN A 198 4.23 -17.48 -0.13
C GLN A 198 5.42 -17.80 -1.05
N LEU A 199 6.31 -16.84 -1.26
CA LEU A 199 7.58 -17.03 -1.99
C LEU A 199 8.70 -17.61 -1.10
N GLY A 200 8.43 -17.90 0.17
CA GLY A 200 9.43 -18.47 1.09
C GLY A 200 10.50 -17.48 1.55
N LEU A 201 10.27 -16.17 1.45
CA LEU A 201 11.23 -15.11 1.82
C LEU A 201 11.27 -14.79 3.31
N ALA A 202 10.41 -15.41 4.13
CA ALA A 202 10.30 -15.20 5.57
C ALA A 202 10.31 -13.70 5.96
N PRO A 203 9.27 -12.93 5.59
CA PRO A 203 9.28 -11.48 5.76
C PRO A 203 9.19 -11.02 7.22
N GLU A 204 9.87 -9.93 7.53
CA GLU A 204 9.79 -9.26 8.83
C GLU A 204 9.57 -7.75 8.65
N TYR A 205 8.37 -7.26 8.99
CA TYR A 205 8.05 -5.84 8.91
C TYR A 205 8.57 -5.07 10.12
N ARG A 206 9.25 -3.95 9.85
CA ARG A 206 9.73 -2.99 10.84
C ARG A 206 9.50 -1.57 10.35
N ARG A 207 9.34 -0.65 11.31
CA ARG A 207 9.08 0.78 11.09
C ARG A 207 9.84 1.61 12.11
N ASN A 208 9.91 2.92 11.87
CA ASN A 208 10.71 3.86 12.65
C ASN A 208 12.20 3.47 12.67
N LEU A 209 12.68 2.94 11.56
CA LEU A 209 14.07 2.52 11.41
C LEU A 209 14.99 3.70 11.13
N ALA A 210 16.23 3.61 11.59
CA ALA A 210 17.34 4.45 11.18
C ALA A 210 18.23 3.70 10.17
N ILE A 211 19.11 4.43 9.47
CA ILE A 211 20.13 3.84 8.58
C ILE A 211 21.01 2.85 9.34
N ALA A 212 21.36 3.15 10.59
CA ALA A 212 22.11 2.24 11.46
C ALA A 212 21.40 0.88 11.63
N ASP A 213 20.06 0.84 11.67
CA ASP A 213 19.31 -0.42 11.76
C ASP A 213 19.42 -1.23 10.47
N LEU A 214 19.43 -0.56 9.31
CA LEU A 214 19.67 -1.24 8.02
C LEU A 214 21.08 -1.85 7.99
N ILE A 215 22.09 -1.07 8.40
CA ILE A 215 23.49 -1.52 8.48
C ILE A 215 23.62 -2.73 9.42
N ASN A 216 23.05 -2.63 10.61
CA ASN A 216 23.15 -3.68 11.63
C ASN A 216 22.48 -4.99 11.18
N ARG A 217 21.38 -4.90 10.44
CA ARG A 217 20.67 -6.07 9.90
C ARG A 217 21.38 -6.65 8.69
N ASN A 218 21.88 -5.81 7.78
CA ASN A 218 22.52 -6.21 6.52
C ASN A 218 21.71 -7.29 5.76
N GLN A 219 20.40 -7.06 5.63
CA GLN A 219 19.42 -7.94 5.00
C GLN A 219 18.75 -7.26 3.83
N PHE A 220 18.40 -8.05 2.80
CA PHE A 220 17.53 -7.59 1.73
C PHE A 220 16.19 -7.13 2.30
N ALA A 221 15.59 -6.10 1.70
CA ALA A 221 14.32 -5.59 2.17
C ALA A 221 13.54 -4.88 1.05
N VAL A 222 12.22 -4.87 1.16
CA VAL A 222 11.40 -3.87 0.46
C VAL A 222 11.39 -2.62 1.32
N LEU A 223 11.79 -1.48 0.75
CA LEU A 223 11.74 -0.17 1.40
C LEU A 223 10.59 0.65 0.82
N HIS A 224 9.81 1.29 1.70
CA HIS A 224 8.77 2.25 1.30
C HIS A 224 9.35 3.66 1.23
N VAL A 225 9.24 4.30 0.08
CA VAL A 225 9.90 5.58 -0.21
C VAL A 225 8.92 6.58 -0.80
N ILE A 226 9.31 7.86 -0.82
CA ILE A 226 8.64 8.93 -1.56
C ILE A 226 9.45 9.23 -2.81
N GLU A 227 8.99 8.73 -3.95
CA GLU A 227 9.63 8.92 -5.23
C GLU A 227 9.16 10.20 -5.91
N ASN A 228 10.08 10.91 -6.56
CA ASN A 228 9.75 12.06 -7.40
C ASN A 228 9.57 11.58 -8.84
N VAL A 229 8.33 11.57 -9.32
CA VAL A 229 8.00 11.23 -10.70
C VAL A 229 7.43 12.47 -11.37
N ASP A 230 8.19 13.02 -12.32
CA ASP A 230 7.93 14.31 -12.94
C ASP A 230 7.76 15.43 -11.89
N ALA A 231 6.59 16.06 -11.84
CA ALA A 231 6.25 17.12 -10.88
C ALA A 231 5.50 16.61 -9.64
N ALA A 232 5.37 15.29 -9.45
CA ALA A 232 4.61 14.68 -8.38
C ALA A 232 5.48 13.86 -7.42
N ARG A 233 5.11 13.86 -6.14
CA ARG A 233 5.66 12.97 -5.11
C ARG A 233 4.71 11.79 -4.93
N ILE A 234 5.19 10.57 -5.15
CA ILE A 234 4.38 9.36 -5.02
C ILE A 234 4.95 8.45 -3.94
N GLN A 235 4.07 7.73 -3.23
CA GLN A 235 4.51 6.60 -2.40
C GLN A 235 4.92 5.45 -3.33
N HIS A 236 6.09 4.89 -3.10
CA HIS A 236 6.71 3.89 -3.96
C HIS A 236 7.41 2.81 -3.13
N ALA A 237 7.71 1.68 -3.76
CA ALA A 237 8.42 0.57 -3.13
C ALA A 237 9.66 0.20 -3.97
N ILE A 238 10.79 0.03 -3.31
CA ILE A 238 12.07 -0.34 -3.92
C ILE A 238 12.69 -1.51 -3.16
N ALA A 239 13.59 -2.24 -3.82
CA ALA A 239 14.33 -3.34 -3.21
C ALA A 239 15.71 -2.87 -2.73
N LEU A 240 16.01 -3.04 -1.45
CA LEU A 240 17.36 -2.85 -0.90
C LEU A 240 18.22 -4.05 -1.26
N LEU A 241 19.29 -3.83 -2.02
CA LEU A 241 20.19 -4.89 -2.52
C LEU A 241 21.51 -4.94 -1.75
N SER A 242 22.09 -3.80 -1.42
CA SER A 242 23.32 -3.75 -0.62
C SER A 242 23.49 -2.44 0.15
N ILE A 243 24.38 -2.50 1.14
CA ILE A 243 24.75 -1.38 2.00
C ILE A 243 26.27 -1.31 2.03
N ASP A 244 26.84 -0.13 1.79
CA ASP A 244 28.27 0.15 1.90
C ASP A 244 28.46 1.25 2.97
N PRO A 245 28.70 0.86 4.24
CA PRO A 245 28.90 1.83 5.31
C PRO A 245 30.14 2.71 5.12
N PRO A 246 31.31 2.20 4.68
CA PRO A 246 32.46 3.05 4.35
C PRO A 246 32.19 4.13 3.31
N ALA A 247 31.40 3.82 2.28
CA ALA A 247 31.03 4.78 1.24
C ALA A 247 29.78 5.61 1.60
N GLU A 248 29.12 5.30 2.71
CA GLU A 248 27.84 5.88 3.14
C GLU A 248 26.75 5.77 2.05
N THR A 249 26.66 4.62 1.38
CA THR A 249 25.69 4.39 0.30
C THR A 249 24.86 3.12 0.46
N LEU A 250 23.69 3.13 -0.17
CA LEU A 250 22.82 1.99 -0.39
C LEU A 250 22.70 1.74 -1.89
N THR A 251 22.75 0.48 -2.31
CA THR A 251 22.34 0.09 -3.66
C THR A 251 20.91 -0.44 -3.58
N VAL A 252 20.03 0.17 -4.37
CA VAL A 252 18.61 -0.16 -4.43
C VAL A 252 18.20 -0.50 -5.86
N ALA A 253 17.28 -1.44 -6.00
CA ALA A 253 16.58 -1.73 -7.24
C ALA A 253 15.25 -0.99 -7.24
N ASN A 254 15.16 0.02 -8.10
CA ASN A 254 13.97 0.83 -8.28
C ASN A 254 13.15 0.30 -9.46
N PRO A 255 11.91 -0.17 -9.26
CA PRO A 255 11.06 -0.69 -10.34
C PRO A 255 10.79 0.28 -11.50
N LEU A 256 11.03 1.58 -11.32
CA LEU A 256 10.88 2.57 -12.38
C LEU A 256 12.14 2.70 -13.26
N TYR A 257 13.32 2.54 -12.66
CA TYR A 257 14.59 3.03 -13.24
C TYR A 257 15.71 1.99 -13.29
N GLY A 258 15.56 0.83 -12.64
CA GLY A 258 16.63 -0.15 -12.50
C GLY A 258 17.48 0.08 -11.24
N ILE A 259 18.78 -0.22 -11.31
CA ILE A 259 19.70 -0.08 -10.18
C ILE A 259 20.00 1.41 -9.92
N GLN A 260 19.98 1.80 -8.66
CA GLN A 260 20.36 3.13 -8.20
C GLN A 260 21.26 3.03 -6.97
N VAL A 261 22.20 3.96 -6.85
CA VAL A 261 23.00 4.16 -5.64
C VAL A 261 22.49 5.43 -4.95
N LYS A 262 22.15 5.33 -3.68
CA LYS A 262 21.65 6.44 -2.84
C LYS A 262 22.62 6.67 -1.70
N SER A 263 22.97 7.91 -1.42
CA SER A 263 23.72 8.22 -0.19
C SER A 263 22.83 8.05 1.04
N PHE A 264 23.42 7.89 2.22
CA PHE A 264 22.67 7.89 3.47
C PHE A 264 21.90 9.21 3.68
N ALA A 265 22.48 10.33 3.25
CA ALA A 265 21.82 11.64 3.30
C ALA A 265 20.60 11.71 2.37
N ASP A 266 20.69 11.17 1.15
CA ASP A 266 19.54 11.14 0.22
C ASP A 266 18.36 10.35 0.78
N MET A 267 18.63 9.36 1.63
CA MET A 267 17.59 8.52 2.22
C MET A 267 16.76 9.24 3.28
N ASP A 268 17.22 10.33 3.89
CA ASP A 268 16.51 10.98 5.00
C ASP A 268 15.14 11.54 4.59
N ASP A 269 15.05 12.15 3.40
CA ASP A 269 13.80 12.70 2.85
C ASP A 269 13.11 11.77 1.85
N TYR A 270 13.81 10.73 1.41
CA TYR A 270 13.35 9.76 0.43
C TYR A 270 12.67 8.55 1.08
N TRP A 271 13.21 8.03 2.18
CA TRP A 271 12.73 6.80 2.81
C TRP A 271 11.74 7.07 3.94
N LEU A 272 10.63 6.34 3.95
CA LEU A 272 9.60 6.46 4.99
C LEU A 272 9.99 5.80 6.32
N ARG A 273 11.22 5.28 6.44
CA ARG A 273 11.74 4.59 7.64
C ARG A 273 10.99 3.30 7.97
N GLU A 274 10.45 2.66 6.94
CA GLU A 274 9.74 1.39 6.99
C GLU A 274 10.38 0.38 6.02
N ALA A 275 10.44 -0.88 6.45
CA ALA A 275 11.00 -1.96 5.66
C ALA A 275 10.30 -3.29 5.92
N VAL A 276 10.17 -4.11 4.88
CA VAL A 276 9.84 -5.54 4.99
C VAL A 276 11.10 -6.32 4.65
N PHE A 277 11.80 -6.80 5.68
CA PHE A 277 13.06 -7.54 5.53
C PHE A 277 12.81 -8.97 5.06
N VAL A 278 13.75 -9.51 4.27
CA VAL A 278 13.87 -10.94 3.98
C VAL A 278 14.73 -11.57 5.09
N THR A 279 14.23 -12.59 5.77
CA THR A 279 14.94 -13.22 6.91
C THR A 279 15.37 -14.66 6.69
N THR A 280 15.23 -15.18 5.46
CA THR A 280 15.96 -16.40 5.07
C THR A 280 17.47 -16.21 5.30
N ASP A 281 18.24 -17.28 5.41
CA ASP A 281 19.71 -17.25 5.66
C ASP A 281 20.53 -16.46 4.61
N SER A 282 19.86 -15.87 3.64
CA SER A 282 20.33 -14.96 2.60
C SER A 282 20.73 -13.60 3.17
N LYS A 283 21.97 -13.49 3.67
CA LYS A 283 22.57 -12.19 3.96
C LYS A 283 22.90 -11.43 2.68
N ILE A 284 22.84 -10.10 2.73
CA ILE A 284 23.35 -9.25 1.64
C ILE A 284 24.82 -9.63 1.39
N PRO A 285 25.19 -9.99 0.14
CA PRO A 285 26.58 -10.25 -0.19
C PRO A 285 27.44 -9.03 0.10
N ASP A 286 28.58 -9.24 0.75
CA ASP A 286 29.60 -8.22 0.91
C ASP A 286 30.15 -7.86 -0.49
N PHE A 287 29.63 -6.79 -1.08
CA PHE A 287 29.98 -6.37 -2.43
C PHE A 287 31.47 -6.03 -2.56
N SER A 288 32.13 -5.62 -1.46
CA SER A 288 33.58 -5.41 -1.45
C SER A 288 34.33 -6.70 -1.80
N LYS A 289 33.86 -7.85 -1.30
CA LYS A 289 34.42 -9.18 -1.63
C LYS A 289 34.04 -9.62 -3.03
N GLN A 290 32.83 -9.32 -3.52
CA GLN A 290 32.44 -9.69 -4.89
C GLN A 290 33.16 -8.86 -5.95
N LEU A 291 33.35 -7.55 -5.74
CA LEU A 291 34.18 -6.71 -6.60
C LEU A 291 35.64 -7.16 -6.55
N LEU A 292 36.17 -7.50 -5.36
CA LEU A 292 37.52 -8.06 -5.24
C LEU A 292 37.64 -9.39 -6.00
N MET A 293 36.66 -10.30 -5.89
CA MET A 293 36.66 -11.58 -6.60
C MET A 293 36.51 -11.40 -8.12
N LYS A 294 35.65 -10.50 -8.59
CA LYS A 294 35.55 -10.14 -10.01
C LYS A 294 36.83 -9.50 -10.54
N ALA A 295 37.46 -8.61 -9.77
CA ALA A 295 38.74 -8.01 -10.12
C ALA A 295 39.86 -9.05 -10.17
N LEU A 296 39.89 -9.99 -9.23
CA LEU A 296 40.85 -11.10 -9.20
C LEU A 296 40.64 -12.08 -10.36
N HIS A 297 39.41 -12.33 -10.81
CA HIS A 297 39.11 -13.15 -11.99
C HIS A 297 39.30 -12.42 -13.33
N GLN A 298 39.38 -11.10 -13.32
CA GLN A 298 39.69 -10.29 -14.52
C GLN A 298 41.18 -9.97 -14.66
N LEU A 299 42.03 -10.39 -13.71
CA LEU A 299 43.47 -10.34 -13.91
C LEU A 299 43.86 -11.38 -14.97
N PRO A 300 44.44 -10.98 -16.11
CA PRO A 300 44.92 -11.93 -17.10
C PRO A 300 45.98 -12.83 -16.46
N ASP A 301 45.94 -14.13 -16.77
CA ASP A 301 46.98 -15.11 -16.41
C ASP A 301 48.34 -14.57 -16.89
N ARG A 302 49.03 -13.83 -16.04
CA ARG A 302 50.40 -13.42 -16.31
C ARG A 302 51.26 -14.67 -16.14
N PRO A 303 51.99 -15.10 -17.17
CA PRO A 303 52.91 -16.21 -17.01
C PRO A 303 53.90 -15.85 -15.90
N LEU A 304 54.01 -16.74 -14.92
CA LEU A 304 55.01 -16.67 -13.87
C LEU A 304 56.38 -16.56 -14.54
N LEU A 305 57.00 -15.39 -14.43
CA LEU A 305 58.40 -15.19 -14.78
C LEU A 305 59.22 -16.14 -13.91
N THR A 306 59.67 -17.24 -14.50
CA THR A 306 60.73 -18.09 -13.97
C THR A 306 62.00 -17.24 -13.90
N VAL A 307 62.30 -16.73 -12.70
CA VAL A 307 63.61 -16.18 -12.39
C VAL A 307 64.55 -17.37 -12.23
N HIS A 308 65.37 -17.61 -13.25
CA HIS A 308 66.54 -18.46 -13.10
C HIS A 308 67.56 -17.69 -12.26
N CYS A 309 67.83 -18.21 -11.05
CA CYS A 309 69.08 -17.99 -10.34
C CYS A 309 70.11 -19.01 -10.81
#